data_AF-A0A9D8AW43-F1
#
_entry.id   AF-A0A9D8AW43-F1
#
_cell.length_a   1.000
_cell.length_b   1.000
_cell.length_c   1.000
_cell.angle_alpha   90.00
_cell.angle_beta   90.00
_cell.angle_gamma   90.00
#
_symmetry.space_group_name_H-M   'P 1'
#
loop_
_entity.id
_entity.type
_entity.pdbx_description
1 polymer ?
#
loop_
_entity_poly.entity_id
_entity_poly.type
_entity_poly.pdbx_seq_one_letter_code
_entity_poly.pdbx_strand_id
1 'polypeptide(L)'
;MALDVYFQQDVRRNIVAVAVAMLSSAAAHGITNVEYCRGVLDTSRAQALNHGMPWAEILGDLRAALGDAGRGELLEALAHTALSDG
;
A
#
# COMPACT_ATOMS: atom_id res chain seq x y z
N MET A 1 8.04 4.89 25.18
CA MET A 1 9.11 4.19 24.42
C MET A 1 8.66 2.83 23.88
N ALA A 2 8.38 1.80 24.70
CA ALA A 2 7.92 0.50 24.16
C ALA A 2 6.50 0.59 23.54
N LEU A 3 5.57 1.29 24.20
CA LEU A 3 4.19 1.46 23.73
C LEU A 3 4.09 2.20 22.40
N ASP A 4 4.90 3.24 22.19
CA ASP A 4 4.88 4.04 20.97
C ASP A 4 5.36 3.22 19.75
N VAL A 5 6.34 2.34 19.95
CA VAL A 5 6.85 1.44 18.91
C VAL A 5 5.79 0.41 18.51
N TYR A 6 5.11 -0.21 19.47
CA TYR A 6 4.02 -1.15 19.17
C TYR A 6 2.86 -0.45 18.45
N PHE A 7 2.49 0.74 18.92
CA PHE A 7 1.46 1.54 18.28
C PHE A 7 1.81 1.89 16.83
N GLN A 8 3.05 2.34 16.56
CA GLN A 8 3.50 2.61 15.20
C GLN A 8 3.52 1.34 14.33
N GLN A 9 3.93 0.20 14.87
CA GLN A 9 3.88 -1.08 14.14
C GLN A 9 2.45 -1.51 13.80
N ASP A 10 1.51 -1.34 14.73
CA ASP A 10 0.10 -1.68 14.52
C ASP A 10 -0.55 -0.76 13.49
N VAL A 11 -0.27 0.54 13.54
CA VAL A 11 -0.72 1.50 12.53
C VAL A 11 -0.15 1.15 11.16
N ARG A 12 1.16 0.86 11.06
CA ARG A 12 1.80 0.42 9.81
C ARG A 12 1.12 -0.83 9.23
N ARG A 13 0.91 -1.85 10.04
CA ARG A 13 0.23 -3.09 9.63
C ARG A 13 -1.20 -2.82 9.15
N ASN A 14 -1.92 -1.91 9.81
CA ASN A 14 -3.29 -1.57 9.46
C ASN A 14 -3.35 -0.84 8.10
N ILE A 15 -2.49 0.15 7.88
CA ILE A 15 -2.36 0.85 6.58
C ILE A 15 -2.15 -0.17 5.45
N VAL A 16 -1.18 -1.07 5.64
CA VAL A 16 -0.85 -2.12 4.65
C VAL A 16 -2.04 -3.05 4.42
N ALA A 17 -2.65 -3.58 5.48
CA ALA A 17 -3.76 -4.52 5.38
C ALA A 17 -4.97 -3.94 4.64
N VAL A 18 -5.36 -2.69 4.95
CA VAL A 18 -6.47 -2.00 4.29
C VAL A 18 -6.17 -1.78 2.82
N ALA A 19 -4.97 -1.28 2.49
CA ALA A 19 -4.58 -1.05 1.11
C ALA A 19 -4.54 -2.35 0.29
N VAL A 20 -3.98 -3.45 0.84
CA VAL A 20 -3.98 -4.76 0.19
C VAL A 20 -5.40 -5.25 -0.07
N ALA A 21 -6.33 -5.08 0.88
CA ALA A 21 -7.72 -5.48 0.71
C ALA A 21 -8.41 -4.70 -0.43
N MET A 22 -8.25 -3.37 -0.45
CA MET A 22 -8.81 -2.51 -1.50
C MET A 22 -8.23 -2.83 -2.87
N LEU A 23 -6.91 -2.97 -2.95
CA LEU A 23 -6.19 -3.32 -4.17
C LEU A 23 -6.53 -4.72 -4.68
N SER A 24 -6.69 -5.69 -3.78
CA SER A 24 -7.13 -7.05 -4.13
C SER A 24 -8.56 -7.06 -4.66
N SER A 25 -9.44 -6.21 -4.11
CA SER A 25 -10.79 -6.02 -4.65
C SER A 25 -10.73 -5.44 -6.07
N ALA A 26 -9.85 -4.48 -6.34
CA ALA A 26 -9.66 -3.94 -7.68
C ALA A 26 -9.11 -5.00 -8.66
N ALA A 27 -8.17 -5.84 -8.21
CA ALA A 27 -7.65 -6.97 -8.98
C ALA A 27 -8.75 -7.97 -9.37
N ALA A 28 -9.67 -8.28 -8.46
CA ALA A 28 -10.80 -9.18 -8.74
C ALA A 28 -11.72 -8.66 -9.86
N HIS A 29 -11.70 -7.36 -10.13
CA HIS A 29 -12.42 -6.72 -11.24
C HIS A 29 -11.52 -6.40 -12.45
N GLY A 30 -10.35 -7.06 -12.55
CA GLY A 30 -9.45 -6.98 -13.69
C GLY A 30 -8.60 -5.71 -13.74
N ILE A 31 -8.40 -5.01 -12.61
CA ILE A 31 -7.59 -3.77 -12.54
C ILE A 31 -8.11 -2.72 -13.55
N THR A 32 -9.42 -2.71 -13.78
CA THR A 32 -10.05 -1.85 -14.80
C THR A 32 -10.03 -0.38 -14.40
N ASN A 33 -9.77 -0.06 -13.13
CA ASN A 33 -9.72 1.31 -12.62
C ASN A 33 -8.36 1.60 -11.98
N VAL A 34 -7.42 2.08 -12.80
CA VAL A 34 -6.08 2.47 -12.38
C VAL A 34 -6.11 3.68 -11.43
N GLU A 35 -7.02 4.63 -11.65
CA GLU A 35 -7.17 5.81 -10.78
C GLU A 35 -7.62 5.44 -9.37
N TYR A 36 -8.48 4.41 -9.23
CA TYR A 36 -8.83 3.87 -7.92
C TYR A 36 -7.59 3.31 -7.21
N CYS A 37 -6.78 2.51 -7.91
CA CYS A 37 -5.58 1.92 -7.32
C CYS A 37 -4.56 3.01 -6.92
N ARG A 38 -4.41 4.05 -7.74
CA ARG A 38 -3.61 5.24 -7.42
C ARG A 38 -4.13 5.95 -6.18
N GLY A 39 -5.44 6.19 -6.08
CA GLY A 39 -6.06 6.81 -4.92
C GLY A 39 -5.84 6.03 -3.61
N VAL A 40 -5.83 4.69 -3.68
CA VAL A 40 -5.47 3.83 -2.53
C VAL A 40 -4.01 4.05 -2.11
N LEU A 41 -3.08 4.11 -3.07
CA LEU A 41 -1.67 4.36 -2.78
C LEU A 41 -1.43 5.77 -2.22
N ASP A 42 -2.04 6.80 -2.79
CA ASP A 42 -1.94 8.18 -2.33
C ASP A 42 -2.50 8.34 -0.91
N THR A 43 -3.64 7.71 -0.63
CA THR A 43 -4.23 7.69 0.72
C THR A 43 -3.31 7.00 1.72
N SER A 44 -2.74 5.85 1.35
CA SER A 44 -1.81 5.11 2.20
C SER A 44 -0.53 5.91 2.48
N ARG A 45 -0.01 6.61 1.46
CA ARG A 45 1.13 7.52 1.58
C ARG A 45 0.84 8.67 2.53
N ALA A 46 -0.33 9.32 2.38
CA ALA A 46 -0.73 10.40 3.27
C ALA A 46 -0.87 9.93 4.73
N GLN A 47 -1.47 8.76 4.96
CA GLN A 47 -1.57 8.16 6.31
C GLN A 47 -0.18 7.88 6.90
N ALA A 48 0.72 7.28 6.14
CA ALA A 48 2.09 7.02 6.58
C ALA A 48 2.81 8.32 7.01
N LEU A 49 2.74 9.36 6.17
CA LEU A 49 3.35 10.66 6.45
C LEU A 49 2.75 11.33 7.71
N ASN A 50 1.43 11.25 7.90
CA ASN A 50 0.76 11.78 9.09
C ASN A 50 1.21 11.11 10.39
N HIS A 51 1.70 9.86 10.32
CA HIS A 51 2.22 9.11 11.46
C HIS A 51 3.76 9.09 11.53
N GLY A 52 4.45 9.89 10.69
CA GLY A 52 5.91 9.97 10.66
C GLY A 52 6.61 8.73 10.11
N MET A 53 5.90 7.91 9.33
CA MET A 53 6.44 6.66 8.76
C MET A 53 6.99 6.90 7.35
N PRO A 54 8.18 6.37 7.02
CA PRO A 54 8.72 6.47 5.66
C PRO A 54 7.84 5.73 4.66
N TRP A 55 7.43 6.41 3.58
CA TRP A 55 6.63 5.77 2.52
C TRP A 55 7.33 4.55 1.91
N ALA A 56 8.66 4.58 1.79
CA ALA A 56 9.44 3.46 1.26
C ALA A 56 9.24 2.16 2.05
N GLU A 57 9.07 2.24 3.37
CA GLU A 57 8.82 1.07 4.22
C GLU A 57 7.42 0.50 3.99
N ILE A 58 6.41 1.37 3.95
CA ILE A 58 5.02 0.96 3.66
C ILE A 58 4.91 0.36 2.27
N LEU A 59 5.54 0.97 1.27
CA LEU A 59 5.57 0.46 -0.09
C LEU A 59 6.27 -0.91 -0.18
N GLY A 60 7.33 -1.11 0.59
CA GLY A 60 8.00 -2.41 0.72
C GLY A 60 7.06 -3.49 1.26
N ASP A 61 6.35 -3.20 2.34
CA ASP A 61 5.39 -4.13 2.94
C ASP A 61 4.20 -4.42 2.03
N LEU A 62 3.67 -3.40 1.34
CA LEU A 62 2.60 -3.56 0.36
C LEU A 62 3.02 -4.51 -0.76
N ARG A 63 4.24 -4.35 -1.28
CA ARG A 63 4.80 -5.23 -2.31
C ARG A 63 4.93 -6.66 -1.83
N ALA A 64 5.46 -6.85 -0.62
CA ALA A 64 5.57 -8.18 -0.02
C ALA A 64 4.20 -8.85 0.16
N ALA A 65 3.24 -8.14 0.76
CA ALA A 65 1.90 -8.68 1.03
C ALA A 65 1.10 -8.99 -0.25
N LEU A 66 1.19 -8.14 -1.28
CA LEU A 66 0.57 -8.40 -2.58
C LEU A 66 1.25 -9.57 -3.32
N GLY A 67 2.58 -9.69 -3.19
CA GLY A 67 3.34 -10.83 -3.71
C GLY A 67 2.88 -12.15 -3.08
N ASP A 68 2.78 -12.19 -1.75
CA ASP A 68 2.31 -13.35 -0.99
C ASP A 68 0.85 -13.72 -1.35
N ALA A 69 0.03 -12.73 -1.67
CA ALA A 69 -1.35 -12.93 -2.13
C ALA A 69 -1.47 -13.35 -3.61
N GLY A 70 -0.36 -13.53 -4.33
CA GLY A 70 -0.34 -13.91 -5.74
C GLY A 70 -0.81 -12.81 -6.69
N ARG A 71 -0.73 -11.53 -6.30
CA ARG A 71 -1.19 -10.36 -7.06
C ARG A 71 -0.05 -9.67 -7.84
N GLY A 72 0.82 -10.45 -8.47
CA GLY A 72 1.97 -9.93 -9.25
C GLY A 72 1.55 -8.98 -10.38
N GLU A 73 0.46 -9.29 -11.08
CA GLU A 73 -0.14 -8.45 -12.13
C GLU A 73 -0.49 -7.03 -11.65
N LEU A 74 -0.92 -6.90 -10.40
CA LEU A 74 -1.25 -5.62 -9.80
C LEU A 74 0.01 -4.83 -9.47
N LEU A 75 1.09 -5.51 -9.05
CA LEU A 75 2.38 -4.87 -8.82
C LEU A 75 2.97 -4.28 -10.10
N GLU A 76 2.84 -4.99 -11.22
CA GLU A 76 3.27 -4.51 -12.54
C GLU A 76 2.42 -3.32 -13.00
N ALA A 77 1.09 -3.42 -12.90
CA ALA A 77 0.18 -2.32 -13.23
C ALA A 77 0.45 -1.06 -12.40
N LEU A 78 0.75 -1.22 -11.11
CA LEU A 78 1.02 -0.11 -10.19
C LEU A 78 2.43 0.46 -10.32
N ALA A 79 3.42 -0.35 -10.70
CA ALA A 79 4.79 0.12 -10.92
C ALA A 79 4.86 1.24 -11.97
N HIS A 80 3.97 1.22 -12.96
CA HIS A 80 3.86 2.28 -13.96
C HIS A 80 3.19 3.57 -13.45
N THR A 81 2.48 3.52 -12.32
CA THR A 81 1.84 4.69 -11.70
C THR A 81 2.60 5.29 -10.53
N ALA A 82 3.39 4.48 -9.81
CA ALA A 82 4.06 4.89 -8.57
C ALA A 82 5.44 5.55 -8.80
N LEU A 83 5.94 5.58 -10.04
CA LEU A 83 7.29 6.07 -10.39
C LEU A 83 7.33 7.47 -11.02
N SER A 84 6.21 8.20 -11.10
CA SER A 84 6.20 9.50 -11.79
C SER A 84 6.59 10.70 -10.91
N ASP A 85 6.71 10.56 -9.58
CA ASP A 85 7.05 11.67 -8.67
C ASP A 85 8.17 11.30 -7.68
N GLY A 86 9.30 10.85 -8.23
CA GLY A 86 10.59 10.73 -7.54
C GLY A 86 11.67 11.50 -8.27
#